data_AF-A0A109LDL3-F1
#
_entry.id   AF-A0A109LDL3-F1
#
_cell.length_a   1.000
_cell.length_b   1.000
_cell.length_c   1.000
_cell.angle_alpha   90.00
_cell.angle_beta   90.00
_cell.angle_gamma   90.00
#
_symmetry.space_group_name_H-M   'P 1'
#
loop_
_entity.id
_entity.type
_entity.pdbx_description
1 polymer ?
#
loop_
_entity_poly.entity_id
_entity_poly.type
_entity_poly.pdbx_seq_one_letter_code
_entity_poly.pdbx_strand_id
1 'polypeptide(L)'
;MNWWDLEGVTDLAQRQFPVGHGSHATPSEIAVTQWAYPDAIKSADYSPRIANTGPIREALDFRARFPDGRMGSDPALATVEKGGELVALAAQGLVKTVDSFSNEAKP
;
A
#
# COMPACT_ATOMS: atom_id res chain seq x y z
N MET A 1 -10.22 10.98 2.59
CA MET A 1 -9.90 10.25 1.34
C MET A 1 -8.51 9.67 1.50
N ASN A 2 -8.36 8.38 1.24
CA ASN A 2 -7.06 7.72 1.21
C ASN A 2 -6.73 7.31 -0.24
N TRP A 3 -5.47 7.35 -0.64
CA TRP A 3 -5.10 7.05 -2.03
C TRP A 3 -5.37 5.59 -2.42
N TRP A 4 -5.22 4.65 -1.47
CA TRP A 4 -5.45 3.22 -1.69
C TRP A 4 -6.95 2.85 -1.80
N ASP A 5 -7.84 3.71 -1.28
CA ASP A 5 -9.29 3.54 -1.35
C ASP A 5 -9.91 4.22 -2.58
N LEU A 6 -9.10 4.88 -3.42
CA LEU A 6 -9.58 5.45 -4.68
C LEU A 6 -10.01 4.34 -5.64
N GLU A 7 -11.00 4.65 -6.48
CA GLU A 7 -11.64 3.71 -7.38
C GLU A 7 -10.62 2.87 -8.17
N GLY A 8 -10.69 1.54 -8.01
CA GLY A 8 -9.85 0.57 -8.71
C GLY A 8 -8.42 0.39 -8.16
N VAL A 9 -7.94 1.22 -7.23
CA VAL A 9 -6.56 1.10 -6.69
C VAL A 9 -6.38 -0.18 -5.89
N THR A 10 -7.33 -0.50 -4.99
CA THR A 10 -7.31 -1.76 -4.25
C THR A 10 -7.41 -2.97 -5.19
N ASP A 11 -8.25 -2.93 -6.23
CA ASP A 11 -8.35 -4.01 -7.20
C ASP A 11 -7.04 -4.24 -7.97
N LEU A 12 -6.38 -3.14 -8.38
CA LEU A 12 -5.08 -3.22 -9.03
C LEU A 12 -4.03 -3.82 -8.09
N ALA A 13 -3.99 -3.37 -6.83
CA ALA A 13 -3.08 -3.92 -5.84
C ALA A 13 -3.31 -5.43 -5.61
N GLN A 14 -4.56 -5.88 -5.51
CA GLN A 14 -4.87 -7.31 -5.38
C GLN A 14 -4.48 -8.12 -6.62
N ARG A 15 -4.62 -7.55 -7.83
CA ARG A 15 -4.15 -8.20 -9.07
C ARG A 15 -2.61 -8.28 -9.14
N GLN A 16 -1.91 -7.23 -8.72
CA GLN A 16 -0.45 -7.16 -8.73
C GLN A 16 0.19 -8.02 -7.62
N PHE A 17 -0.54 -8.24 -6.51
CA PHE A 17 -0.08 -8.92 -5.29
C PHE A 17 -1.16 -9.90 -4.75
N PRO A 18 -1.51 -10.96 -5.50
CA PRO A 18 -2.61 -11.86 -5.16
C PRO A 18 -2.39 -12.66 -3.86
N VAL A 19 -1.14 -12.75 -3.40
CA VAL A 19 -0.74 -13.36 -2.14
C VAL A 19 0.29 -12.45 -1.48
N GLY A 20 0.18 -12.25 -0.16
CA GLY A 20 1.16 -11.47 0.60
C GLY A 20 1.02 -9.94 0.45
N HIS A 21 -0.15 -9.42 0.06
CA HIS A 21 -0.37 -7.97 0.10
C HIS A 21 -0.38 -7.45 1.55
N GLY A 22 -1.15 -8.10 2.43
CA GLY A 22 -1.25 -7.70 3.83
C GLY A 22 -1.96 -6.36 4.05
N SER A 23 -1.75 -5.80 5.24
CA SER A 23 -2.39 -4.56 5.71
C SER A 23 -1.41 -3.47 6.15
N HIS A 24 -0.11 -3.76 6.30
CA HIS A 24 0.90 -2.75 6.59
C HIS A 24 2.28 -3.16 6.06
N ALA A 25 3.06 -2.17 5.61
CA ALA A 25 4.26 -2.38 4.82
C ALA A 25 3.95 -3.27 3.61
N THR A 26 2.82 -2.97 2.96
CA THR A 26 2.32 -3.77 1.84
C THR A 26 3.27 -3.63 0.64
N PRO A 27 3.33 -4.62 -0.25
CA PRO A 27 4.12 -4.47 -1.47
C PRO A 27 3.59 -3.34 -2.39
N SER A 28 2.32 -2.93 -2.27
CA SER A 28 1.80 -1.75 -2.98
C SER A 28 2.36 -0.44 -2.40
N GLU A 29 2.41 -0.29 -1.07
CA GLU A 29 3.06 0.85 -0.41
C GLU A 29 4.54 0.91 -0.79
N ILE A 30 5.24 -0.23 -0.70
CA ILE A 30 6.67 -0.28 -1.07
C ILE A 30 6.85 0.04 -2.55
N ALA A 31 6.05 -0.52 -3.46
CA ALA A 31 6.15 -0.24 -4.89
C ALA A 31 5.99 1.26 -5.20
N VAL A 32 5.03 1.95 -4.57
CA VAL A 32 4.86 3.40 -4.70
C VAL A 32 6.12 4.15 -4.26
N THR A 33 6.73 3.77 -3.13
CA THR A 33 7.97 4.42 -2.67
C THR A 33 9.17 4.12 -3.57
N GLN A 34 9.29 2.90 -4.11
CA GLN A 34 10.36 2.55 -5.05
C GLN A 34 10.20 3.34 -6.37
N TRP A 35 8.97 3.54 -6.82
CA TRP A 35 8.68 4.36 -8.00
C TRP A 35 9.06 5.83 -7.81
N ALA A 36 8.69 6.41 -6.66
CA ALA A 36 9.00 7.81 -6.36
C ALA A 36 10.49 8.05 -6.04
N TYR A 37 11.16 7.06 -5.46
CA TYR A 37 12.54 7.18 -4.96
C TYR A 37 13.37 5.93 -5.34
N PRO A 38 13.69 5.73 -6.63
CA PRO A 38 14.44 4.55 -7.08
C PRO A 38 15.85 4.46 -6.48
N ASP A 39 16.45 5.58 -6.13
CA ASP A 39 17.79 5.63 -5.50
C ASP A 39 17.77 5.24 -4.00
N ALA A 40 16.58 5.11 -3.40
CA ALA A 40 16.39 4.80 -1.98
C ALA A 40 15.84 3.39 -1.73
N ILE A 41 15.84 2.52 -2.76
CA ILE A 41 15.38 1.13 -2.65
C ILE A 41 16.26 0.37 -1.65
N LYS A 42 15.60 -0.25 -0.66
CA LYS A 42 16.26 -1.03 0.39
C LYS A 42 16.07 -2.51 0.16
N SER A 43 17.10 -3.27 0.50
CA SER A 43 17.06 -4.73 0.63
C SER A 43 17.10 -5.13 2.11
N ALA A 44 16.28 -6.11 2.47
CA ALA A 44 16.20 -6.67 3.82
C ALA A 44 15.84 -8.16 3.72
N ASP A 45 16.19 -8.93 4.74
CA ASP A 45 15.70 -10.30 4.89
C ASP A 45 14.32 -10.29 5.54
N TYR A 46 13.35 -10.90 4.86
CA TYR A 46 11.97 -10.97 5.30
C TYR A 46 11.67 -12.40 5.79
N SER A 47 11.77 -12.61 7.10
CA SER A 47 11.52 -13.91 7.72
C SER A 47 10.49 -13.79 8.85
N PRO A 48 9.34 -14.50 8.78
CA PRO A 48 8.87 -15.27 7.63
C PRO A 48 8.61 -14.38 6.39
N ARG A 49 8.58 -14.99 5.20
CA ARG A 49 8.44 -14.27 3.93
C ARG A 49 7.18 -13.40 3.91
N ILE A 50 6.03 -13.97 4.28
CA ILE A 50 4.80 -13.25 4.55
C ILE A 50 4.68 -13.10 6.07
N ALA A 51 4.53 -11.86 6.56
CA ALA A 51 4.38 -11.59 7.98
C ALA A 51 3.06 -12.14 8.55
N ASN A 52 2.97 -12.24 9.88
CA ASN A 52 1.73 -12.62 10.55
C ASN A 52 0.66 -11.53 10.43
N THR A 53 -0.60 -11.91 10.67
CA THR A 53 -1.75 -10.99 10.72
C THR A 53 -2.38 -10.98 12.11
N GLY A 54 -3.07 -9.91 12.46
CA GLY A 54 -3.71 -9.75 13.75
C GLY A 54 -4.26 -8.34 13.99
N PRO A 55 -4.91 -8.10 15.14
CA PRO A 55 -5.46 -6.78 15.48
C PRO A 55 -4.36 -5.77 15.82
N ILE A 56 -4.66 -4.48 15.63
CA ILE A 56 -3.84 -3.35 16.09
C ILE A 56 -4.37 -2.90 17.46
N ARG A 57 -3.47 -2.73 18.44
CA ARG A 57 -3.75 -2.19 19.78
C ARG A 57 -2.72 -1.09 20.13
N GLU A 58 -2.28 -1.00 21.38
CA GLU A 58 -1.21 -0.08 21.77
C GLU A 58 0.16 -0.44 21.17
N ALA A 59 1.08 0.53 21.14
CA ALA A 59 2.37 0.40 20.49
C ALA A 59 3.24 -0.78 21.01
N LEU A 60 3.20 -1.07 22.31
CA LEU A 60 3.96 -2.19 22.89
C LEU A 60 3.40 -3.54 22.46
N ASP A 61 2.07 -3.70 22.44
CA ASP A 61 1.41 -4.91 21.92
C ASP A 61 1.64 -5.04 20.41
N PHE A 62 1.58 -3.94 19.65
CA PHE A 62 1.89 -3.94 18.23
C PHE A 62 3.30 -4.46 17.95
N ARG A 63 4.32 -3.94 18.65
CA ARG A 63 5.71 -4.38 18.49
C ARG A 63 5.90 -5.85 18.92
N ALA A 64 5.19 -6.30 19.95
CA ALA A 64 5.24 -7.69 20.39
C ALA A 64 4.61 -8.65 19.36
N ARG A 65 3.53 -8.22 18.69
CA ARG A 65 2.85 -9.00 17.64
C ARG A 65 3.58 -8.96 16.31
N PHE A 66 4.12 -7.81 15.93
CA PHE A 66 4.73 -7.54 14.63
C PHE A 66 6.16 -7.01 14.83
N PRO A 67 7.14 -7.90 15.13
CA PRO A 67 8.49 -7.47 15.54
C PRO A 67 9.25 -6.64 14.50
N ASP A 68 9.00 -6.88 13.21
CA ASP A 68 9.56 -6.14 12.08
C ASP A 68 8.59 -5.08 11.53
N GLY A 69 7.44 -4.89 12.19
CA GLY A 69 6.39 -3.94 11.83
C GLY A 69 5.47 -4.37 10.69
N ARG A 70 5.75 -5.46 9.97
CA ARG A 70 4.91 -5.91 8.85
C ARG A 70 3.63 -6.57 9.35
N MET A 71 2.56 -6.46 8.57
CA MET A 71 1.29 -7.15 8.85
C MET A 71 0.78 -7.87 7.60
N GLY A 72 0.86 -9.20 7.58
CA GLY A 72 0.36 -10.03 6.48
C GLY A 72 1.05 -9.83 5.13
N SER A 73 2.14 -9.06 5.09
CA SER A 73 2.74 -8.54 3.87
C SER A 73 4.08 -9.21 3.53
N ASP A 74 4.33 -9.37 2.23
CA ASP A 74 5.63 -9.67 1.61
C ASP A 74 6.06 -8.45 0.76
N PRO A 75 6.83 -7.51 1.33
CA PRO A 75 7.22 -6.29 0.64
C PRO A 75 8.18 -6.54 -0.53
N ALA A 76 8.83 -7.71 -0.60
CA ALA A 76 9.75 -8.04 -1.68
C ALA A 76 9.05 -8.38 -3.01
N LEU A 77 7.71 -8.39 -3.06
CA LEU A 77 6.95 -8.48 -4.31
C LEU A 77 6.87 -7.16 -5.09
N ALA A 78 7.22 -6.05 -4.43
CA ALA A 78 7.19 -4.71 -4.99
C ALA A 78 8.19 -4.55 -6.14
N THR A 79 7.79 -3.79 -7.17
CA THR A 79 8.67 -3.30 -8.22
C THR A 79 8.35 -1.84 -8.53
N VAL A 80 9.30 -1.12 -9.11
CA VAL A 80 9.16 0.28 -9.54
C VAL A 80 7.99 0.43 -10.53
N GLU A 81 7.85 -0.50 -11.47
CA GLU A 81 6.82 -0.47 -12.52
C GLU A 81 5.42 -0.59 -11.93
N LYS A 82 5.23 -1.57 -11.01
CA LYS A 82 3.96 -1.75 -10.30
C LYS A 82 3.56 -0.49 -9.53
N GLY A 83 4.54 0.17 -8.93
CA GLY A 83 4.35 1.43 -8.21
C GLY A 83 3.87 2.55 -9.12
N GLY A 84 4.46 2.67 -10.31
CA GLY A 84 4.04 3.64 -11.31
C GLY A 84 2.60 3.44 -11.78
N GLU A 85 2.18 2.19 -11.99
CA GLU A 85 0.79 1.86 -12.33
C GLU A 85 -0.19 2.27 -11.22
N LEU A 86 0.15 2.00 -9.95
CA LEU A 86 -0.66 2.39 -8.79
C LEU A 86 -0.78 3.91 -8.66
N VAL A 87 0.34 4.65 -8.81
CA VAL A 87 0.32 6.12 -8.73
C VAL A 87 -0.48 6.72 -9.87
N ALA A 88 -0.34 6.21 -11.10
CA ALA A 88 -1.10 6.71 -12.24
C ALA A 88 -2.61 6.53 -12.03
N LEU A 89 -3.04 5.36 -11.54
CA LEU A 89 -4.45 5.09 -11.26
C LEU A 89 -4.98 5.95 -10.09
N ALA A 90 -4.22 6.05 -9.00
CA ALA A 90 -4.58 6.87 -7.85
C ALA A 90 -4.70 8.35 -8.23
N ALA A 91 -3.78 8.89 -9.04
CA ALA A 91 -3.86 10.28 -9.50
C ALA A 91 -5.12 10.54 -10.34
N GLN A 92 -5.49 9.62 -11.24
CA GLN A 92 -6.73 9.72 -12.02
C GLN A 92 -7.97 9.66 -11.12
N GLY A 93 -7.99 8.74 -10.16
CA GLY A 93 -9.08 8.63 -9.18
C GLY A 93 -9.24 9.90 -8.34
N LEU A 94 -8.13 10.46 -7.86
CA LEU A 94 -8.12 11.68 -7.06
C LEU A 94 -8.70 12.88 -7.83
N VAL A 95 -8.29 13.07 -9.10
CA VAL A 95 -8.84 14.14 -9.95
C VAL A 95 -10.35 14.01 -10.08
N LYS A 96 -10.86 12.80 -10.35
CA LYS A 96 -12.32 12.56 -10.45
C LYS A 96 -13.04 12.86 -9.14
N THR A 97 -12.50 12.43 -8.00
CA THR A 97 -13.16 12.65 -6.72
C THR A 97 -13.14 14.13 -6.32
N VAL A 98 -12.05 14.85 -6.58
CA VAL A 98 -11.98 16.30 -6.34
C VAL A 98 -12.95 17.05 -7.24
N ASP A 99 -13.04 16.69 -8.52
CA ASP A 99 -14.01 17.29 -9.45
C ASP A 99 -15.45 17.04 -9.01
N SER A 100 -15.77 15.80 -8.62
CA SER A 100 -17.10 15.43 -8.11
C SER A 100 -17.45 16.25 -6.87
N PHE A 101 -16.54 16.32 -5.89
CA PHE A 101 -16.73 17.09 -4.67
C PHE A 101 -16.90 18.60 -4.94
N SER A 102 -16.13 19.15 -5.87
CA SER A 102 -16.19 20.57 -6.22
C SER A 102 -17.51 20.98 -6.88
N ASN A 103 -18.17 20.02 -7.53
CA ASN A 103 -19.45 20.19 -8.20
C ASN A 103 -20.66 19.76 -7.35
N GLU A 104 -20.46 19.38 -6.09
CA GLU A 104 -21.57 19.02 -5.19
C GLU A 104 -22.53 20.21 -4.98
N ALA A 105 -23.83 19.93 -5.08
CA ALA A 105 -24.85 20.94 -4.79
C ALA A 105 -24.73 21.36 -3.33
N LYS A 106 -24.54 22.66 -3.10
CA LYS A 106 -24.54 23.22 -1.75
C LYS A 106 -25.94 23.03 -1.14
N PRO A 107 -26.03 22.69 0.15
CA PRO A 107 -27.31 22.53 0.84
C PRO A 107 -28.13 23.82 0.84
#